data_AF-A0A952BI14-F1
#
_entry.id   AF-A0A952BI14-F1
#
_cell.length_a   1.000
_cell.length_b   1.000
_cell.length_c   1.000
_cell.angle_alpha   90.00
_cell.angle_beta   90.00
_cell.angle_gamma   90.00
#
_symmetry.space_group_name_H-M   'P 1'
#
loop_
_entity.id
_entity.type
_entity.pdbx_description
1 polymer ?
#
loop_
_entity_poly.entity_id
_entity_poly.type
_entity_poly.pdbx_seq_one_letter_code
_entity_poly.pdbx_strand_id
1 'polypeptide(L)' 'MQPLESLPLTTRRRIRGVLFDIDNTLTTEGRLTAQAYTAMERLKDTGLIVVEP' A
#
# COMPACT_ATOMS: atom_id res chain seq x y z
N MET A 1 -13.61 -4.47 9.96
CA MET A 1 -12.21 -4.84 9.63
C MET A 1 -11.60 -5.51 10.85
N GLN A 2 -10.85 -6.60 10.68
CA GLN A 2 -10.01 -7.15 11.76
C GLN A 2 -8.62 -6.48 11.73
N PRO A 3 -7.91 -6.37 12.85
CA PRO A 3 -6.55 -5.83 12.87
C PRO A 3 -5.59 -6.63 11.99
N LEU A 4 -4.65 -5.96 11.32
CA LEU A 4 -3.60 -6.64 10.54
C LEU A 4 -2.78 -7.62 11.40
N GLU A 5 -2.62 -7.32 12.70
CA GLU A 5 -1.95 -8.18 13.68
C GLU A 5 -2.62 -9.54 13.89
N SER A 6 -3.92 -9.68 13.60
CA SER A 6 -4.62 -10.97 13.68
C SER A 6 -4.41 -11.84 12.43
N LEU A 7 -3.85 -11.30 11.35
CA LEU A 7 -3.54 -12.05 10.12
C LEU A 7 -2.35 -13.00 10.37
N PRO A 8 -2.49 -14.33 10.23
CA PRO A 8 -1.38 -15.24 10.48
C PRO A 8 -0.13 -14.91 9.66
N LEU A 9 1.05 -15.07 10.25
CA LEU A 9 2.34 -14.78 9.59
C LEU A 9 2.52 -15.55 8.28
N THR A 10 2.07 -16.81 8.24
CA THR A 10 2.10 -17.66 7.04
C THR A 10 1.26 -17.08 5.91
N THR A 11 0.13 -16.45 6.24
CA THR A 11 -0.73 -15.75 5.28
C THR A 11 -0.09 -14.43 4.84
N ARG A 12 0.48 -13.64 5.76
CA ARG A 12 1.15 -12.38 5.42
C ARG A 12 2.29 -12.58 4.41
N ARG A 13 3.11 -13.62 4.60
CA ARG A 13 4.23 -13.95 3.69
C ARG A 13 3.80 -14.31 2.27
N ARG A 14 2.52 -14.61 2.05
CA ARG A 14 1.98 -14.90 0.71
C ARG A 14 1.43 -13.68 -0.01
N ILE A 15 1.39 -12.51 0.64
CA ILE A 15 0.94 -11.27 0.00
C ILE A 15 1.92 -10.92 -1.12
N ARG A 16 1.37 -10.64 -2.31
CA ARG A 16 2.15 -10.33 -3.51
C ARG A 16 2.07 -8.88 -3.91
N GLY A 17 1.11 -8.12 -3.39
CA GLY A 17 0.90 -6.74 -3.77
C GLY A 17 0.02 -5.98 -2.81
N VAL A 18 0.00 -4.66 -2.99
CA VAL A 18 -0.86 -3.72 -2.25
C VAL A 18 -1.59 -2.91 -3.29
N LEU A 19 -2.93 -2.88 -3.19
CA LEU A 19 -3.78 -2.07 -4.03
C LEU A 19 -4.20 -0.84 -3.23
N PHE A 20 -4.21 0.30 -3.90
CA PHE A 20 -4.59 1.57 -3.33
C PHE A 20 -5.81 2.11 -4.06
N ASP A 21 -6.70 2.72 -3.28
CA ASP A 21 -7.62 3.71 -3.83
C ASP A 21 -6.88 5.05 -4.00
N ILE A 22 -7.45 5.98 -4.76
CA ILE A 22 -6.81 7.26 -5.07
C ILE A 22 -7.36 8.34 -4.15
N ASP A 23 -8.64 8.68 -4.31
CA ASP A 23 -9.24 9.87 -3.71
C ASP A 23 -9.36 9.73 -2.20
N ASN A 24 -8.75 10.66 -1.47
CA ASN A 24 -8.68 10.65 0.00
C ASN A 24 -8.01 9.39 0.59
N THR A 25 -7.28 8.64 -0.25
CA THR A 25 -6.45 7.49 0.17
C THR A 25 -4.98 7.80 -0.09
N LEU A 26 -4.58 7.93 -1.36
CA LEU A 26 -3.24 8.40 -1.73
C LEU A 26 -3.19 9.93 -1.83
N THR A 27 -4.34 10.56 -2.11
CA THR A 27 -4.44 12.01 -2.19
C THR A 27 -4.93 12.62 -0.89
N THR A 28 -4.46 13.83 -0.59
CA THR A 28 -5.02 14.71 0.44
C THR A 28 -5.42 16.00 -0.25
N GLU A 29 -6.69 16.38 -0.11
CA GLU A 29 -7.27 17.53 -0.83
C GLU A 29 -7.01 17.45 -2.36
N GLY A 30 -7.15 16.24 -2.92
CA GLY A 30 -6.94 15.98 -4.34
C GLY A 30 -5.48 15.99 -4.81
N ARG A 31 -4.51 16.13 -3.90
CA ARG A 31 -3.08 16.13 -4.25
C ARG A 31 -2.38 14.87 -3.76
N LEU A 32 -1.66 14.20 -4.65
CA LEU A 32 -0.73 13.13 -4.25
C LEU A 32 0.44 13.75 -3.47
N THR A 33 0.58 13.37 -2.20
CA THR A 33 1.66 13.91 -1.36
C THR A 33 2.99 13.23 -1.67
N ALA A 34 4.10 13.95 -1.50
CA ALA A 34 5.44 13.37 -1.65
C ALA A 34 5.67 12.19 -0.68
N GLN A 35 5.05 12.24 0.50
CA GLN A 35 5.08 11.16 1.48
C GLN A 35 4.38 9.91 0.95
N ALA A 36 3.16 10.04 0.40
CA ALA A 36 2.42 8.93 -0.18
C ALA A 36 3.18 8.31 -1.35
N TYR A 37 3.72 9.15 -2.24
CA TYR A 37 4.56 8.70 -3.35
C TYR A 37 5.80 7.92 -2.88
N THR A 38 6.54 8.48 -1.91
CA THR A 38 7.71 7.82 -1.32
C THR A 38 7.36 6.49 -0.66
N ALA A 39 6.19 6.38 -0.03
CA ALA A 39 5.73 5.14 0.57
C ALA A 39 5.43 4.06 -0.49
N MET A 40 4.83 4.44 -1.62
CA MET A 40 4.60 3.53 -2.75
C MET A 40 5.91 3.02 -3.35
N GLU A 41 6.89 3.91 -3.57
CA GLU A 41 8.22 3.50 -4.06
C GLU A 41 8.89 2.50 -3.11
N ARG A 42 8.85 2.75 -1.80
CA ARG A 42 9.39 1.78 -0.81
C ARG A 42 8.70 0.43 -0.87
N LEU A 43 7.39 0.37 -1.15
CA LEU A 43 6.69 -0.89 -1.31
C LEU A 43 7.10 -1.61 -2.60
N LYS A 44 7.27 -0.88 -3.71
CA LYS A 44 7.80 -1.43 -4.96
C LYS A 44 9.19 -2.02 -4.77
N ASP A 45 10.08 -1.32 -4.06
CA ASP A 45 11.45 -1.77 -3.78
C ASP A 45 11.50 -3.08 -2.97
N THR A 46 10.45 -3.41 -2.22
CA THR A 46 10.35 -4.70 -1.50
C THR A 46 9.94 -5.87 -2.40
N GLY A 47 9.66 -5.63 -3.68
CA GLY A 47 9.21 -6.62 -4.65
C GLY A 47 7.70 -6.89 -4.59
N LEU A 48 6.93 -6.05 -3.90
CA LEU A 48 5.47 -6.10 -3.93
C LEU A 48 4.94 -5.47 -5.23
N ILE A 49 3.88 -6.06 -5.78
CA ILE A 49 3.13 -5.49 -6.88
C ILE A 49 2.36 -4.28 -6.34
N VAL A 50 2.76 -3.10 -6.77
CA VAL A 50 2.04 -1.84 -6.56
C VAL A 50 1.46 -1.45 -7.91
N VAL A 51 0.14 -1.22 -7.94
CA VAL A 51 -0.53 -0.75 -9.17
C VAL A 51 -0.60 0.77 -9.08
N GLU A 52 0.09 1.43 -10.01
CA GLU A 52 0.04 2.88 -10.17
C GLU A 52 -1.12 3.26 -11.11
N PRO A 53 -1.81 4.39 -10.85
CA PRO A 53 -2.90 4.87 -11.69
C PRO A 53 -2.45 5.35 -13.08
#